data_AF-A0A2M7B333-F1
#
_entry.id   AF-A0A2M7B333-F1
#
_cell.length_a   1.000
_cell.length_b   1.000
_cell.length_c   1.000
_cell.angle_alpha   90.00
_cell.angle_beta   90.00
_cell.angle_gamma   90.00
#
_symmetry.space_group_name_H-M   'P 1'
#
loop_
_entity.id
_entity.type
_entity.pdbx_description
1 polymer ?
#
loop_
_entity_poly.entity_id
_entity_poly.type
_entity_poly.pdbx_seq_one_letter_code
_entity_poly.pdbx_strand_id
1 'polypeptide(L)' 'TNKDYPASLEVRKVYRVLPDPEAESHRMIRVIDESGEDYLFPEQMFAPVRLPKVALDTFSVAS' A
#
# COMPACT_ATOMS: atom_id res chain seq x y z
N THR A 1 -14.08 10.82 1.52
CA THR A 1 -13.70 10.13 0.27
C THR A 1 -12.68 10.98 -0.43
N ASN A 2 -11.61 10.40 -0.93
CA ASN A 2 -10.58 11.12 -1.67
C ASN A 2 -10.97 11.33 -3.14
N LYS A 3 -12.25 11.67 -3.39
CA LYS A 3 -12.89 11.66 -4.72
C LYS A 3 -12.20 12.57 -5.74
N ASP A 4 -11.45 13.56 -5.28
CA ASP A 4 -10.78 14.54 -6.13
C ASP A 4 -9.28 14.24 -6.32
N TYR A 5 -8.78 13.13 -5.78
CA TYR A 5 -7.37 12.74 -5.83
C TYR A 5 -7.24 11.31 -6.36
N PRO A 6 -6.97 11.14 -7.67
CA PRO A 6 -6.91 9.82 -8.31
C PRO A 6 -5.90 8.86 -7.66
N ALA A 7 -4.78 9.38 -7.16
CA ALA A 7 -3.73 8.61 -6.49
C ALA A 7 -3.98 8.38 -4.98
N SER A 8 -5.13 8.80 -4.47
CA SER A 8 -5.42 8.66 -3.04
C SER A 8 -6.03 7.32 -2.71
N LEU A 9 -5.38 6.65 -1.77
CA LEU A 9 -5.84 5.39 -1.20
C LEU A 9 -7.20 5.53 -0.51
N GLU A 10 -8.00 4.48 -0.58
CA GLU A 10 -9.23 4.30 0.17
C GLU A 10 -8.97 3.84 1.62
N VAL A 11 -9.66 4.48 2.55
CA VAL A 11 -9.57 4.17 3.98
C VAL A 11 -10.11 2.76 4.27
N ARG A 12 -9.40 2.00 5.12
CA ARG A 12 -9.70 0.61 5.55
C ARG A 12 -9.44 -0.48 4.49
N LYS A 13 -8.70 -0.18 3.42
CA LYS A 13 -8.12 -1.21 2.55
C LYS A 13 -6.72 -1.64 2.99
N VAL A 14 -6.30 -2.80 2.52
CA VAL A 14 -4.94 -3.31 2.66
C VAL A 14 -4.21 -3.10 1.35
N TYR A 15 -3.04 -2.48 1.41
CA TYR A 15 -2.21 -2.19 0.24
C TYR A 15 -0.88 -2.93 0.29
N ARG A 16 -0.32 -3.24 -0.88
CA ARG A 16 0.98 -3.87 -1.00
C ARG A 16 2.07 -2.80 -0.87
N VAL A 17 3.01 -3.03 0.04
CA VAL A 17 4.22 -2.22 0.18
C VAL A 17 5.33 -2.85 -0.65
N LEU A 18 6.07 -2.03 -1.40
CA LEU A 18 7.28 -2.41 -2.11
C LEU A 18 8.51 -2.05 -1.26
N PRO A 19 9.54 -2.93 -1.19
CA PRO A 19 10.80 -2.59 -0.52
C PRO A 19 11.46 -1.38 -1.18
N ASP A 20 11.79 -0.37 -0.38
CA ASP A 20 12.45 0.84 -0.85
C ASP A 20 13.31 1.43 0.29
N PRO A 21 14.59 1.01 0.40
CA PRO A 21 15.46 1.45 1.49
C PRO A 21 15.68 2.98 1.54
N GLU A 22 15.61 3.65 0.39
CA GLU A 22 15.74 5.10 0.33
C GLU A 22 14.52 5.77 0.96
N ALA A 23 13.31 5.36 0.56
CA ALA A 23 12.07 5.84 1.16
C ALA A 23 11.98 5.53 2.66
N GLU A 24 12.35 4.31 3.07
CA GLU A 24 12.36 3.87 4.47
C GLU A 24 13.26 4.77 5.33
N SER A 25 14.42 5.19 4.81
CA SER A 25 15.33 6.12 5.51
C SER A 25 14.68 7.48 5.82
N HIS A 26 13.63 7.83 5.08
CA HIS A 26 12.83 9.05 5.25
C HIS A 26 11.49 8.83 5.98
N ARG A 27 11.24 7.63 6.54
CA ARG A 27 9.95 7.23 7.15
C ARG A 27 8.79 7.25 6.15
N MET A 28 9.11 6.90 4.91
CA MET A 28 8.15 6.76 3.81
C MET A 28 8.08 5.29 3.40
N ILE A 29 6.92 4.88 2.88
CA ILE A 29 6.72 3.56 2.28
C ILE A 29 6.19 3.72 0.87
N ARG A 30 6.66 2.85 -0.03
CA ARG A 30 6.20 2.78 -1.41
C ARG A 30 5.01 1.83 -1.50
N VAL A 31 3.85 2.34 -1.89
CA VAL A 31 2.58 1.61 -1.87
C VAL A 31 1.99 1.59 -3.28
N ILE A 32 1.52 0.43 -3.72
CA ILE A 32 0.74 0.29 -4.97
C ILE A 32 -0.72 0.63 -4.69
N ASP A 33 -1.29 1.56 -5.46
CA ASP A 33 -2.70 1.98 -5.36
C ASP A 33 -3.63 1.12 -6.23
N GLU A 34 -4.91 1.52 -6.33
CA GLU A 34 -5.92 0.83 -7.13
C GLU A 34 -5.70 0.88 -8.66
N SER A 35 -4.88 1.81 -9.14
CA SER A 35 -4.51 1.91 -10.55
C SER A 35 -3.37 0.96 -10.93
N GLY A 36 -2.63 0.45 -9.93
CA GLY A 36 -1.44 -0.37 -10.13
C GLY A 36 -0.14 0.44 -10.14
N GLU A 37 -0.23 1.76 -10.04
CA GLU A 37 0.92 2.66 -9.91
C GLU A 37 1.42 2.72 -8.46
N ASP A 38 2.71 2.98 -8.27
CA ASP A 38 3.32 3.11 -6.95
C ASP A 38 3.59 4.56 -6.54
N TYR A 39 3.32 4.87 -5.27
CA TYR A 39 3.54 6.20 -4.69
C TYR A 39 4.14 6.10 -3.29
N LEU A 40 4.83 7.18 -2.88
CA LEU A 40 5.37 7.30 -1.53
C LEU A 40 4.37 7.92 -0.57
N PHE A 41 4.16 7.28 0.57
CA PHE A 41 3.34 7.79 1.66
C PHE A 41 4.10 7.75 2.99
N PRO A 42 3.80 8.65 3.94
CA PRO A 42 4.34 8.56 5.29
C PRO A 42 3.92 7.25 5.96
N GLU A 43 4.89 6.52 6.52
CA GLU A 43 4.64 5.21 7.16
C GLU A 43 3.58 5.28 8.27
N GLN A 44 3.52 6.40 8.99
CA GLN A 44 2.60 6.65 10.10
C GLN A 44 1.12 6.68 9.70
N MET A 45 0.80 6.76 8.40
CA MET A 45 -0.58 6.66 7.91
C MET A 45 -1.10 5.22 7.90
N PHE A 46 -0.22 4.23 8.12
CA PHE A 46 -0.53 2.82 7.97
C PHE A 46 -0.21 2.04 9.25
N ALA A 47 -0.90 0.92 9.41
CA ALA A 47 -0.58 -0.09 10.40
C ALA A 47 -0.12 -1.35 9.67
N PRO A 48 1.04 -1.95 10.04
CA PRO A 48 1.47 -3.20 9.45
C PRO A 48 0.50 -4.33 9.82
N VAL A 49 0.08 -5.11 8.83
CA VAL A 49 -0.84 -6.25 9.02
C VAL A 49 -0.17 -7.55 8.58
N ARG A 50 -0.25 -8.58 9.43
CA ARG A 50 0.09 -9.96 9.02
C ARG A 50 -1.16 -10.61 8.47
N LEU A 51 -1.13 -10.93 7.18
CA LEU A 51 -2.25 -11.61 6.53
C LEU A 51 -2.15 -13.13 6.74
N PRO A 52 -3.28 -13.84 6.95
CA PRO A 52 -3.28 -15.29 6.90
C PRO A 52 -2.93 -15.78 5.48
N LYS A 53 -2.35 -16.98 5.38
CA LYS A 53 -1.91 -17.56 4.09
C LYS A 53 -2.98 -17.49 3.00
N VAL A 54 -4.22 -17.83 3.32
CA VAL A 54 -5.35 -17.77 2.37
C VAL A 54 -5.55 -16.39 1.75
N ALA A 55 -5.37 -15.32 2.54
CA ALA A 55 -5.48 -13.96 2.03
C ALA A 55 -4.29 -13.63 1.11
N LEU A 56 -3.06 -13.99 1.51
CA LEU A 56 -1.87 -13.82 0.67
C LEU A 56 -2.02 -14.52 -0.69
N ASP A 57 -2.49 -15.76 -0.68
CA ASP A 57 -2.74 -16.54 -1.90
C ASP A 57 -3.83 -15.88 -2.76
N THR A 58 -4.85 -15.26 -2.16
CA THR A 58 -5.89 -14.52 -2.90
C THR A 58 -5.31 -13.25 -3.56
N PHE A 59 -4.43 -12.53 -2.88
CA PHE A 59 -3.80 -11.31 -3.39
C PHE A 59 -2.74 -11.57 -4.47
N SER A 60 -2.18 -12.78 -4.58
CA SER A 60 -1.19 -13.11 -5.61
C SER A 60 -1.81 -13.47 -6.96
N VAL A 61 -3.04 -13.99 -6.96
CA VAL A 61 -3.76 -14.41 -8.19
C VAL A 61 -4.43 -13.23 -8.90
N ALA A 62 -4.75 -12.16 -8.18
CA ALA A 62 -5.47 -11.00 -8.70
C ALA A 62 -4.58 -9.93 -9.39
N SER A 63 -3.39 -10.32 -9.89
CA SER A 63 -2.44 -9.41 -10.55
C SER A 63 -2.66 -9.35 -12.06
#